data_AF-A0A066WX15-F1
#
_entry.id   AF-A0A066WX15-F1
#
_cell.length_a   1.000
_cell.length_b   1.000
_cell.length_c   1.000
_cell.angle_alpha   90.00
_cell.angle_beta   90.00
_cell.angle_gamma   90.00
#
_symmetry.space_group_name_H-M   'P 1'
#
loop_
_entity.id
_entity.type
_entity.pdbx_description
1 polymer ?
#
loop_
_entity_poly.entity_id
_entity_poly.type
_entity_poly.pdbx_seq_one_letter_code
_entity_poly.pdbx_strand_id
1 'polypeptide(L)'
;MNHQVFKTLEGFGNSKITIVEWGTPLLIRLGYPLTPNPDLIFLVPDNQFQEANDIATRNGLKLTGDDEFPTSYLSEFPKQGCRYAYGEPKSKCVLIPLSWSGIAEDELSTITTTGIPLPCTIWTVPMPAFCATYLRIIMQERRGSTIRSMAIADLTNVIAYSMFDMSYEGSYLELPEDHMDDETFGFQNDKGNVALSSKEASEMEAAVNEIRGWKFGKDEDWHRDTLIQLVTGKQRYEELPSKGD
;
A
#
# COMPACT_ATOMS: atom_id res chain seq x y z
N MET A 1 15.86 5.05 -16.45
CA MET A 1 16.14 5.46 -15.06
C MET A 1 17.10 6.65 -15.07
N ASN A 2 16.87 7.67 -14.24
CA ASN A 2 17.74 8.85 -14.16
C ASN A 2 19.16 8.48 -13.68
N HIS A 3 20.21 9.14 -14.19
CA HIS A 3 21.61 8.85 -13.87
C HIS A 3 21.95 8.98 -12.38
N GLN A 4 21.39 9.98 -11.68
CA GLN A 4 21.62 10.19 -10.24
C GLN A 4 20.97 9.10 -9.41
N VAL A 5 19.76 8.68 -9.80
CA VAL A 5 19.05 7.56 -9.18
C VAL A 5 19.82 6.27 -9.41
N PHE A 6 20.28 6.00 -10.63
CA PHE A 6 21.07 4.80 -10.93
C PHE A 6 22.33 4.73 -10.06
N LYS A 7 23.10 5.81 -9.97
CA LYS A 7 24.28 5.90 -9.09
C LYS A 7 23.94 5.72 -7.61
N THR A 8 22.78 6.22 -7.17
CA THR A 8 22.30 6.05 -5.80
C THR A 8 22.02 4.59 -5.50
N LEU A 9 21.30 3.90 -6.38
CA LEU A 9 21.03 2.46 -6.26
C LEU A 9 22.32 1.62 -6.34
N GLU A 10 23.28 2.00 -7.18
CA GLU A 10 24.61 1.38 -7.21
C GLU A 10 25.37 1.58 -5.90
N GLY A 11 25.31 2.79 -5.33
CA GLY A 11 25.86 3.08 -4.00
C GLY A 11 25.22 2.23 -2.90
N PHE A 12 23.91 2.02 -2.96
CA PHE A 12 23.19 1.13 -2.05
C PHE A 12 23.66 -0.32 -2.19
N GLY A 13 23.80 -0.82 -3.42
CA GLY A 13 24.32 -2.16 -3.69
C GLY A 13 25.74 -2.37 -3.15
N ASN A 14 26.64 -1.41 -3.41
CA ASN A 14 28.04 -1.46 -2.96
C ASN A 14 28.17 -1.43 -1.43
N SER A 15 27.28 -0.69 -0.76
CA SER A 15 27.29 -0.54 0.70
C SER A 15 26.36 -1.56 1.40
N LYS A 16 25.77 -2.49 0.62
CA LYS A 16 24.83 -3.52 1.10
C LYS A 16 23.64 -2.93 1.87
N ILE A 17 23.16 -1.77 1.44
CA ILE A 17 21.95 -1.16 1.98
C ILE A 17 20.75 -1.99 1.53
N THR A 18 19.98 -2.46 2.49
CA THR A 18 18.69 -3.08 2.25
C THR A 18 17.69 -1.98 1.91
N ILE A 19 17.11 -2.06 0.71
CA ILE A 19 16.01 -1.20 0.31
C ILE A 19 14.77 -2.04 0.06
N VAL A 20 13.66 -1.63 0.65
CA VAL A 20 12.35 -2.28 0.51
C VAL A 20 11.47 -1.34 -0.31
N GLU A 21 10.90 -1.81 -1.41
CA GLU A 21 9.95 -1.00 -2.17
C GLU A 21 8.72 -0.65 -1.30
N TRP A 22 8.18 0.55 -1.51
CA TRP A 22 7.01 1.04 -0.79
C TRP A 22 6.16 1.95 -1.68
N GLY A 23 4.94 2.26 -1.24
CA GLY A 23 3.99 3.11 -1.97
C GLY A 23 3.49 2.47 -3.27
N THR A 24 3.32 3.26 -4.33
CA THR A 24 2.71 2.80 -5.59
C THR A 24 3.32 1.51 -6.16
N PRO A 25 4.66 1.33 -6.23
CA PRO A 25 5.25 0.06 -6.67
C PRO A 25 4.82 -1.16 -5.85
N LEU A 26 4.75 -1.03 -4.52
CA LEU A 26 4.29 -2.09 -3.64
C LEU A 26 2.80 -2.38 -3.84
N LEU A 27 1.96 -1.34 -3.89
CA LEU A 27 0.52 -1.48 -4.12
C LEU A 27 0.21 -2.22 -5.43
N ILE A 28 0.93 -1.89 -6.51
CA ILE A 28 0.83 -2.59 -7.80
C ILE A 28 1.25 -4.05 -7.67
N ARG A 29 2.36 -4.32 -6.96
CA ARG A 29 2.82 -5.71 -6.74
C ARG A 29 1.79 -6.55 -5.97
N LEU A 30 1.08 -5.92 -5.03
CA LEU A 30 0.02 -6.55 -4.26
C LEU A 30 -1.30 -6.66 -5.01
N GLY A 31 -1.35 -6.27 -6.29
CA GLY A 31 -2.49 -6.50 -7.18
C GLY A 31 -3.38 -5.27 -7.40
N TYR A 32 -3.11 -4.12 -6.79
CA TYR A 32 -3.90 -2.90 -7.01
C TYR A 32 -3.56 -2.28 -8.38
N PRO A 33 -4.48 -2.21 -9.37
CA PRO A 33 -4.20 -1.70 -10.72
C PRO A 33 -4.01 -0.17 -10.80
N LEU A 34 -2.96 0.34 -10.17
CA LEU A 34 -2.55 1.73 -10.26
C LEU A 34 -1.74 1.99 -11.54
N THR A 35 -1.84 3.21 -12.05
CA THR A 35 -0.94 3.66 -13.12
C THR A 35 0.49 3.76 -12.55
N PRO A 36 1.51 3.17 -13.22
CA PRO A 36 2.88 3.30 -12.78
C PRO A 36 3.29 4.76 -12.61
N ASN A 37 3.82 5.08 -11.43
CA ASN A 37 4.34 6.39 -11.10
C ASN A 37 5.89 6.34 -11.15
N PRO A 38 6.57 7.33 -11.75
CA PRO A 38 8.04 7.39 -11.70
C PRO A 38 8.60 7.59 -10.29
N ASP A 39 7.80 8.01 -9.31
CA ASP A 39 8.26 8.18 -7.94
C ASP A 39 8.77 6.86 -7.32
N LEU A 40 9.87 6.95 -6.60
CA LEU A 40 10.53 5.85 -5.92
C LEU A 40 10.41 6.06 -4.43
N ILE A 41 9.85 5.09 -3.73
CA ILE A 41 9.70 5.16 -2.27
C ILE A 41 10.29 3.87 -1.71
N PHE A 42 11.21 4.02 -0.78
CA PHE A 42 11.90 2.92 -0.16
C PHE A 42 11.83 2.99 1.36
N LEU A 43 11.54 1.86 2.00
CA LEU A 43 11.88 1.67 3.41
C LEU A 43 13.35 1.22 3.51
N VAL A 44 14.06 1.71 4.51
CA VAL A 44 15.46 1.42 4.77
C VAL A 44 15.62 1.09 6.25
N PRO A 45 16.31 0.00 6.63
CA PRO A 45 16.59 -0.30 8.03
C PRO A 45 17.20 0.89 8.76
N ASP A 46 16.74 1.15 9.98
CA ASP A 46 17.09 2.34 10.76
C ASP A 46 18.60 2.51 10.96
N ASN A 47 19.31 1.40 11.16
CA ASN A 47 20.78 1.38 11.30
C ASN A 47 21.52 1.74 10.00
N GLN A 48 20.86 1.64 8.84
CA GLN A 48 21.40 1.95 7.50
C GLN A 48 20.88 3.29 6.96
N PHE A 49 19.86 3.88 7.59
CA PHE A 49 19.14 5.04 7.07
C PHE A 49 20.04 6.25 6.82
N GLN A 50 20.92 6.58 7.78
CA GLN A 50 21.84 7.71 7.62
C GLN A 50 22.84 7.49 6.47
N GLU A 51 23.38 6.28 6.34
CA GLU A 51 24.31 5.96 5.26
C GLU A 51 23.61 6.03 3.89
N ALA A 52 22.36 5.56 3.80
CA ALA A 52 21.55 5.67 2.59
C ALA A 52 21.32 7.13 2.19
N ASN A 53 21.01 8.00 3.16
CA ASN A 53 20.86 9.45 2.94
C ASN A 53 22.17 10.09 2.44
N ASP A 54 23.30 9.73 3.07
CA ASP A 54 24.62 10.24 2.68
C ASP A 54 24.98 9.82 1.25
N ILE A 55 24.66 8.58 0.86
CA ILE A 55 24.85 8.06 -0.51
C ILE A 55 23.99 8.83 -1.51
N ALA A 56 22.70 9.02 -1.22
CA ALA A 56 21.77 9.75 -2.09
C ALA A 56 22.27 11.18 -2.35
N THR A 57 22.63 11.88 -1.28
CA THR A 57 23.13 13.27 -1.35
C THR A 57 24.46 13.35 -2.09
N ARG A 58 25.41 12.45 -1.80
CA ARG A 58 26.72 12.39 -2.47
C ARG A 58 26.60 12.12 -3.97
N ASN A 59 25.59 11.37 -4.39
CA ASN A 59 25.30 11.08 -5.80
C ASN A 59 24.48 12.16 -6.51
N GLY A 60 24.22 13.28 -5.83
CA GLY A 60 23.64 14.48 -6.43
C GLY A 60 22.11 14.55 -6.39
N LEU A 61 21.44 13.68 -5.63
CA LEU A 61 20.02 13.84 -5.34
C LEU A 61 19.85 15.04 -4.41
N LYS A 62 18.97 15.98 -4.80
CA LYS A 62 18.72 17.22 -4.03
C LYS A 62 17.57 17.01 -3.08
N LEU A 63 17.81 17.27 -1.80
CA LEU A 63 16.76 17.27 -0.78
C LEU A 63 15.68 18.31 -1.13
N THR A 64 14.41 17.94 -0.93
CA THR A 64 13.27 18.82 -1.18
C THR A 64 12.41 19.02 0.06
N GLY A 65 11.94 20.25 0.24
CA GLY A 65 10.98 20.64 1.26
C GLY A 65 9.53 20.54 0.80
N ASP A 66 8.59 20.75 1.73
CA ASP A 66 7.14 20.73 1.48
C ASP A 66 6.73 21.75 0.40
N ASP A 67 7.44 22.88 0.33
CA ASP A 67 7.12 24.00 -0.57
C ASP A 67 7.44 23.69 -2.05
N GLU A 68 8.42 22.83 -2.31
CA GLU A 68 8.81 22.44 -3.68
C GLU A 68 8.03 21.22 -4.19
N PHE A 69 7.66 20.34 -3.27
CA PHE A 69 6.99 19.08 -3.55
C PHE A 69 6.02 18.75 -2.41
N PRO A 70 4.71 18.97 -2.59
CA PRO A 70 3.74 18.69 -1.54
C PRO A 70 3.75 17.20 -1.20
N THR A 71 3.46 16.89 0.06
CA THR A 71 3.31 15.50 0.54
C THR A 71 2.23 14.80 -0.29
N SER A 72 2.55 13.64 -0.85
CA SER A 72 1.64 12.85 -1.72
C SER A 72 1.41 11.44 -1.19
N TYR A 73 2.35 10.91 -0.40
CA TYR A 73 2.30 9.54 0.09
C TYR A 73 2.02 9.48 1.58
N LEU A 74 1.27 8.45 2.00
CA LEU A 74 0.96 8.17 3.41
C LEU A 74 2.20 8.20 4.31
N SER A 75 3.31 7.68 3.78
CA SER A 75 4.57 7.52 4.48
C SER A 75 5.39 8.81 4.62
N GLU A 76 5.00 9.90 3.93
CA GLU A 76 5.65 11.22 4.07
C GLU A 76 5.10 12.03 5.26
N PHE A 77 3.85 11.79 5.67
CA PHE A 77 3.18 12.56 6.74
C PHE A 77 3.89 12.57 8.11
N PRO A 78 4.52 11.48 8.58
CA PRO A 78 5.27 11.47 9.83
C PRO A 78 6.51 12.38 9.83
N LYS A 79 6.95 12.86 8.66
CA LYS A 79 8.18 13.67 8.49
C LYS A 79 9.45 12.99 9.04
N GLN A 80 9.49 11.66 9.03
CA GLN A 80 10.64 10.85 9.46
C GLN A 80 11.59 10.49 8.32
N GLY A 81 11.15 10.65 7.06
CA GLY A 81 11.91 10.30 5.87
C GLY A 81 12.68 11.47 5.24
N CYS A 82 13.53 11.14 4.27
CA CYS A 82 14.20 12.09 3.39
C CYS A 82 13.54 12.08 2.01
N ARG A 83 13.33 13.25 1.43
CA ARG A 83 12.74 13.43 0.10
C ARG A 83 13.74 14.07 -0.83
N TYR A 84 13.85 13.53 -2.03
CA TYR A 84 14.69 14.06 -3.08
C TYR A 84 13.91 14.23 -4.37
N ALA A 85 14.23 15.27 -5.14
CA ALA A 85 13.74 15.41 -6.50
C ALA A 85 14.77 14.94 -7.52
N TYR A 86 14.29 14.32 -8.60
CA TYR A 86 15.13 13.89 -9.72
C TYR A 86 14.37 13.94 -11.05
N GLY A 87 15.10 13.98 -12.16
CA GLY A 87 14.52 13.88 -13.51
C GLY A 87 13.82 15.14 -14.03
N GLU A 88 13.43 15.06 -15.31
CA GLU A 88 12.61 16.05 -16.01
C GLU A 88 11.58 15.28 -16.88
N PRO A 89 10.27 15.33 -16.59
CA PRO A 89 9.63 16.05 -15.48
C PRO A 89 10.11 15.54 -14.10
N LYS A 90 10.10 16.43 -13.10
CA LYS A 90 10.61 16.11 -11.76
C LYS A 90 9.75 15.02 -11.11
N SER A 91 10.42 13.99 -10.59
CA SER A 91 9.87 12.87 -9.82
C SER A 91 10.53 12.81 -8.43
N LYS A 92 9.95 12.08 -7.49
CA LYS A 92 10.41 11.95 -6.11
C LYS A 92 11.17 10.66 -5.87
N CYS A 93 12.26 10.74 -5.13
CA CYS A 93 12.83 9.60 -4.42
C CYS A 93 12.64 9.85 -2.92
N VAL A 94 12.02 8.91 -2.21
CA VAL A 94 11.72 9.04 -0.78
C VAL A 94 12.33 7.86 -0.04
N LEU A 95 13.14 8.16 0.98
CA LEU A 95 13.71 7.17 1.88
C LEU A 95 13.04 7.31 3.24
N ILE A 96 12.59 6.20 3.83
CA ILE A 96 11.83 6.18 5.07
C ILE A 96 12.41 5.11 5.99
N PRO A 97 12.57 5.36 7.30
CA PRO A 97 13.01 4.32 8.23
C PRO A 97 12.04 3.13 8.22
N LEU A 98 12.58 1.91 8.23
CA LEU A 98 11.78 0.68 8.25
C LEU A 98 10.93 0.59 9.52
N SER A 99 11.44 1.07 10.66
CA SER A 99 10.68 1.11 11.92
C SER A 99 9.35 1.87 11.82
N TRP A 100 9.20 2.78 10.86
CA TRP A 100 7.93 3.50 10.66
C TRP A 100 6.78 2.56 10.30
N SER A 101 7.02 1.52 9.50
CA SER A 101 5.98 0.56 9.12
C SER A 101 5.70 -0.47 10.23
N GLY A 102 6.63 -0.64 11.17
CA GLY A 102 6.58 -1.72 12.15
C GLY A 102 6.77 -3.12 11.55
N ILE A 103 7.29 -3.20 10.32
CA ILE A 103 7.63 -4.47 9.65
C ILE A 103 9.00 -4.93 10.15
N ALA A 104 9.11 -6.20 10.53
CA ALA A 104 10.38 -6.82 10.88
C ALA A 104 11.15 -7.26 9.62
N GLU A 105 12.48 -7.25 9.69
CA GLU A 105 13.33 -7.60 8.54
C GLU A 105 13.11 -9.04 8.05
N ASP A 106 12.73 -9.97 8.93
CA ASP A 106 12.44 -11.37 8.60
C ASP A 106 11.08 -11.57 7.90
N GLU A 107 10.23 -10.54 7.87
CA GLU A 107 8.99 -10.52 7.10
C GLU A 107 9.21 -10.10 5.64
N LEU A 108 10.41 -9.62 5.29
CA LEU A 108 10.73 -9.14 3.95
C LEU A 108 11.00 -10.29 2.99
N SER A 109 10.69 -10.07 1.71
CA SER A 109 10.98 -11.03 0.64
C SER A 109 11.73 -10.35 -0.51
N THR A 110 12.64 -11.07 -1.16
CA THR A 110 13.39 -10.51 -2.29
C THR A 110 12.55 -10.52 -3.56
N ILE A 111 12.58 -9.43 -4.32
CA ILE A 111 11.94 -9.38 -5.63
C ILE A 111 12.79 -10.17 -6.61
N THR A 112 12.23 -11.22 -7.20
CA THR A 112 12.88 -11.92 -8.31
C THR A 112 12.68 -11.10 -9.57
N THR A 113 13.68 -10.28 -9.93
CA THR A 113 13.63 -9.49 -11.16
C THR A 113 13.89 -10.40 -12.37
N THR A 114 12.89 -10.57 -13.24
CA THR A 114 13.00 -11.32 -14.50
C THR A 114 13.53 -10.47 -15.67
N GLY A 115 14.12 -9.30 -15.39
CA GLY A 115 14.56 -8.30 -16.37
C GLY A 115 16.00 -7.83 -16.20
N ILE A 116 16.27 -6.58 -16.60
CA ILE A 116 17.59 -5.96 -16.44
C ILE A 116 17.99 -5.97 -14.96
N PRO A 117 19.18 -6.50 -14.60
CA PRO A 117 19.62 -6.51 -13.22
C PRO A 117 19.69 -5.08 -12.68
N LEU A 118 18.98 -4.82 -11.59
CA LEU A 118 19.19 -3.59 -10.83
C LEU A 118 20.54 -3.68 -10.11
N PRO A 119 21.23 -2.55 -9.88
CA PRO A 119 22.54 -2.54 -9.26
C PRO A 119 22.49 -2.85 -7.75
N CYS A 120 21.30 -3.11 -7.21
CA CYS A 120 21.05 -3.54 -5.84
C CYS A 120 19.85 -4.50 -5.78
N THR A 121 19.83 -5.37 -4.76
CA THR A 121 18.66 -6.20 -4.45
C THR A 121 17.56 -5.32 -3.85
N ILE A 122 16.37 -5.38 -4.43
CA ILE A 122 15.18 -4.72 -3.88
C ILE A 122 14.33 -5.78 -3.17
N TRP A 123 13.92 -5.46 -1.96
CA TRP A 123 13.03 -6.24 -1.14
C TRP A 123 11.59 -5.74 -1.29
N THR A 124 10.62 -6.59 -0.99
CA THR A 124 9.21 -6.28 -0.98
C THR A 124 8.54 -6.83 0.28
N VAL A 125 7.33 -6.36 0.53
CA VAL A 125 6.52 -6.69 1.68
C VAL A 125 5.42 -7.64 1.23
N PRO A 126 5.28 -8.83 1.83
CA PRO A 126 4.19 -9.74 1.50
C PRO A 126 2.84 -9.19 2.00
N MET A 127 1.75 -9.64 1.39
CA MET A 127 0.39 -9.20 1.71
C MET A 127 0.07 -9.17 3.22
N PRO A 128 0.40 -10.20 4.03
CA PRO A 128 0.06 -10.18 5.47
C PRO A 128 0.75 -9.03 6.22
N ALA A 129 2.04 -8.80 5.94
CA ALA A 129 2.81 -7.73 6.58
C ALA A 129 2.35 -6.34 6.13
N PHE A 130 1.93 -6.20 4.86
CA PHE A 130 1.30 -4.99 4.36
C PHE A 130 -0.02 -4.71 5.10
N CYS A 131 -0.94 -5.69 5.15
CA CYS A 131 -2.22 -5.54 5.83
C CYS A 131 -2.05 -5.20 7.32
N ALA A 132 -1.13 -5.88 8.01
CA ALA A 132 -0.84 -5.59 9.42
C ALA A 132 -0.33 -4.16 9.61
N THR A 133 0.61 -3.72 8.77
CA THR A 133 1.14 -2.34 8.79
C THR A 133 0.02 -1.31 8.64
N TYR A 134 -0.87 -1.48 7.65
CA TYR A 134 -1.95 -0.53 7.41
C TYR A 134 -2.99 -0.54 8.54
N LEU A 135 -3.30 -1.68 9.14
CA LEU A 135 -4.15 -1.73 10.34
C LEU A 135 -3.53 -0.96 11.51
N ARG A 136 -2.22 -1.14 11.77
CA ARG A 136 -1.51 -0.38 12.81
C ARG A 136 -1.59 1.13 12.54
N ILE A 137 -1.36 1.56 11.30
CA ILE A 137 -1.45 2.98 10.90
C ILE A 137 -2.88 3.50 11.13
N ILE A 138 -3.90 2.79 10.64
CA ILE A 138 -5.31 3.18 10.79
C ILE A 138 -5.64 3.40 12.26
N MET A 139 -5.26 2.46 13.13
CA MET A 139 -5.60 2.48 14.56
C MET A 139 -4.81 3.51 15.37
N GLN A 140 -3.60 3.86 14.94
CA GLN A 140 -2.79 4.90 15.58
C GLN A 140 -3.18 6.32 15.18
N GLU A 141 -4.05 6.46 14.17
CA GLU A 141 -4.52 7.74 13.66
C GLU A 141 -5.90 8.13 14.20
N ARG A 142 -6.17 9.44 14.24
CA ARG A 142 -7.47 9.98 14.68
C ARG A 142 -8.54 9.74 13.61
N ARG A 143 -9.79 9.56 14.02
CA ARG A 143 -10.94 9.62 13.09
C ARG A 143 -10.94 10.92 12.29
N GLY A 144 -11.18 10.81 10.98
CA GLY A 144 -11.21 11.94 10.06
C GLY A 144 -9.84 12.50 9.67
N SER A 145 -8.72 11.94 10.15
CA SER A 145 -7.40 12.36 9.68
C SER A 145 -7.18 11.90 8.23
N THR A 146 -6.51 12.74 7.43
CA THR A 146 -6.15 12.40 6.04
C THR A 146 -5.32 11.12 5.97
N ILE A 147 -4.41 10.93 6.93
CA ILE A 147 -3.55 9.73 7.04
C ILE A 147 -4.42 8.48 7.19
N ARG A 148 -5.40 8.51 8.10
CA ARG A 148 -6.32 7.39 8.30
C ARG A 148 -7.14 7.10 7.05
N SER A 149 -7.67 8.13 6.39
CA SER A 149 -8.47 7.96 5.16
C SER A 149 -7.64 7.35 4.02
N MET A 150 -6.40 7.80 3.85
CA MET A 150 -5.48 7.24 2.86
C MET A 150 -5.16 5.78 3.17
N ALA A 151 -4.84 5.46 4.43
CA ALA A 151 -4.55 4.09 4.83
C ALA A 151 -5.76 3.15 4.65
N ILE A 152 -6.97 3.60 4.98
CA ILE A 152 -8.20 2.83 4.71
C ILE A 152 -8.37 2.58 3.21
N ALA A 153 -8.20 3.62 2.38
CA ALA A 153 -8.36 3.50 0.94
C ALA A 153 -7.36 2.49 0.33
N ASP A 154 -6.08 2.61 0.66
CA ASP A 154 -5.04 1.70 0.17
C ASP A 154 -5.28 0.26 0.62
N LEU A 155 -5.59 0.04 1.91
CA LEU A 155 -5.88 -1.29 2.44
C LEU A 155 -7.11 -1.92 1.78
N THR A 156 -8.18 -1.14 1.65
CA THR A 156 -9.45 -1.61 1.05
C THR A 156 -9.23 -2.02 -0.41
N ASN A 157 -8.54 -1.18 -1.19
CA ASN A 157 -8.28 -1.48 -2.59
C ASN A 157 -7.38 -2.70 -2.75
N VAL A 158 -6.29 -2.80 -1.98
CA VAL A 158 -5.41 -3.97 -2.05
C VAL A 158 -6.18 -5.25 -1.71
N ILE A 159 -7.01 -5.25 -0.66
CA ILE A 159 -7.85 -6.42 -0.33
C ILE A 159 -8.84 -6.72 -1.46
N ALA A 160 -9.56 -5.72 -1.97
CA ALA A 160 -10.55 -5.90 -3.02
C ALA A 160 -9.93 -6.54 -4.27
N TYR A 161 -8.87 -5.95 -4.81
CA TYR A 161 -8.25 -6.42 -6.05
C TYR A 161 -7.44 -7.70 -5.91
N SER A 162 -6.93 -8.02 -4.71
CA SER A 162 -6.17 -9.26 -4.50
C SER A 162 -7.05 -10.46 -4.17
N MET A 163 -8.20 -10.25 -3.53
CA MET A 163 -9.02 -11.35 -3.01
C MET A 163 -10.33 -11.57 -3.77
N PHE A 164 -10.80 -10.58 -4.53
CA PHE A 164 -12.08 -10.64 -5.23
C PHE A 164 -11.89 -10.44 -6.73
N ASP A 165 -12.82 -10.99 -7.51
CA ASP A 165 -12.81 -10.79 -8.96
C ASP A 165 -13.29 -9.37 -9.30
N MET A 166 -12.36 -8.43 -9.39
CA MET A 166 -12.65 -7.04 -9.77
C MET A 166 -12.64 -6.81 -11.30
N SER A 167 -12.69 -7.88 -12.13
CA SER A 167 -12.68 -7.74 -13.60
C SER A 167 -13.89 -7.00 -14.16
N TYR A 168 -14.96 -6.88 -13.38
CA TYR A 168 -16.14 -6.08 -13.71
C TYR A 168 -15.94 -4.58 -13.49
N GLU A 169 -14.87 -4.13 -12.85
CA GLU A 169 -14.65 -2.71 -12.59
C GLU A 169 -14.25 -2.01 -13.90
N GLY A 170 -15.09 -1.06 -14.33
CA GLY A 170 -15.09 -0.53 -15.70
C GLY A 170 -16.07 -1.24 -16.66
N SER A 171 -16.72 -2.30 -16.20
CA SER A 171 -17.77 -3.06 -16.91
C SER A 171 -19.18 -2.85 -16.34
N TYR A 172 -19.38 -1.88 -15.44
CA TYR A 172 -20.71 -1.43 -15.00
C TYR A 172 -20.94 0.01 -15.49
N LEU A 173 -21.99 0.36 -16.22
CA LEU A 173 -23.36 -0.16 -16.24
C LEU A 173 -23.82 -0.34 -17.71
N GLU A 174 -24.49 -1.44 -18.04
CA GLU A 174 -25.67 -1.29 -18.93
C GLU A 174 -26.60 -0.37 -18.15
N LEU A 175 -26.64 0.89 -18.57
CA LEU A 175 -27.55 1.85 -17.97
C LEU A 175 -28.97 1.31 -18.21
N PRO A 176 -29.92 1.53 -17.30
CA PRO A 176 -31.33 1.16 -17.53
C PRO A 176 -31.92 1.71 -18.84
N GLU A 177 -31.23 2.66 -19.46
CA GLU A 177 -31.51 3.18 -20.79
C GLU A 177 -31.42 2.13 -21.91
N ASP A 178 -30.69 1.01 -21.70
CA ASP A 178 -30.57 -0.08 -22.68
C ASP A 178 -31.78 -1.03 -22.67
N HIS A 179 -32.66 -0.92 -21.67
CA HIS A 179 -33.94 -1.60 -21.59
C HIS A 179 -35.04 -0.63 -21.14
N MET A 180 -35.32 0.35 -21.98
CA MET A 180 -36.55 1.14 -21.93
C MET A 180 -37.76 0.27 -22.26
N ASP A 181 -38.20 -0.55 -21.30
CA ASP A 181 -39.59 -0.97 -21.18
C ASP A 181 -40.08 -0.56 -19.78
N ASP A 182 -40.81 0.55 -19.82
CA ASP A 182 -41.79 1.08 -18.87
C ASP A 182 -42.15 0.17 -17.68
N GLU A 183 -41.73 0.56 -16.46
CA GLU A 183 -42.61 0.80 -15.30
C GLU A 183 -41.81 0.83 -13.96
N THR A 184 -41.86 1.99 -13.30
CA THR A 184 -41.75 2.18 -11.83
C THR A 184 -40.37 2.09 -11.14
N PHE A 185 -39.55 3.14 -11.24
CA PHE A 185 -38.40 3.36 -10.35
C PHE A 185 -38.85 3.94 -8.99
N GLY A 186 -39.08 3.06 -8.01
CA GLY A 186 -39.10 3.43 -6.60
C GLY A 186 -37.67 3.46 -6.05
N PHE A 187 -37.22 4.63 -5.57
CA PHE A 187 -36.01 4.71 -4.73
C PHE A 187 -36.29 4.03 -3.38
N GLN A 188 -36.08 2.71 -3.30
CA GLN A 188 -35.97 2.04 -2.03
C GLN A 188 -34.55 2.21 -1.50
N ASN A 189 -34.43 3.03 -0.45
CA ASN A 189 -33.35 2.95 0.52
C ASN A 189 -33.38 1.57 1.18
N ASP A 190 -32.77 0.57 0.56
CA ASP A 190 -32.66 -0.76 1.16
C ASP A 190 -31.37 -0.86 1.97
N LYS A 191 -31.46 -0.51 3.25
CA LYS A 191 -30.63 -1.08 4.32
C LYS A 191 -31.05 -2.54 4.54
N GLY A 192 -31.01 -3.32 3.47
CA GLY A 192 -31.42 -4.70 3.40
C GLY A 192 -30.18 -5.54 3.16
N ASN A 193 -30.07 -6.60 3.95
CA ASN A 193 -29.10 -7.66 3.82
C ASN A 193 -29.19 -8.25 2.39
N VAL A 194 -28.48 -7.66 1.42
CA VAL A 194 -28.43 -8.18 0.04
C VAL A 194 -27.73 -9.52 0.15
N ALA A 195 -28.49 -10.60 -0.08
CA ALA A 195 -27.92 -11.93 -0.08
C ALA A 195 -26.79 -11.96 -1.12
N LEU A 196 -25.56 -12.21 -0.68
CA LEU A 196 -24.41 -12.36 -1.56
C LEU A 196 -24.76 -13.37 -2.64
N SER A 197 -24.43 -13.04 -3.89
CA SER A 197 -24.50 -14.03 -4.95
C SER A 197 -23.63 -15.24 -4.57
N SER A 198 -23.99 -16.42 -5.10
CA SER A 198 -23.21 -17.65 -4.86
C SER A 198 -21.71 -17.47 -5.18
N LYS A 199 -21.41 -16.63 -6.19
CA LYS A 199 -20.04 -16.25 -6.57
C LYS A 199 -19.35 -15.43 -5.47
N GLU A 200 -19.95 -14.32 -5.04
CA GLU A 200 -19.39 -13.45 -3.99
C GLU A 200 -19.21 -14.21 -2.66
N ALA A 201 -20.14 -15.10 -2.31
CA ALA A 201 -20.02 -15.93 -1.11
C ALA A 201 -18.81 -16.89 -1.20
N SER A 202 -18.59 -17.48 -2.37
CA SER A 202 -17.44 -18.37 -2.60
C SER A 202 -16.11 -17.60 -2.60
N GLU A 203 -16.07 -16.40 -3.17
CA GLU A 203 -14.87 -15.54 -3.16
C GLU A 203 -14.54 -15.08 -1.74
N MET A 204 -15.56 -14.66 -0.98
CA MET A 204 -15.40 -14.30 0.42
C MET A 204 -14.90 -15.49 1.26
N GLU A 205 -15.40 -16.70 1.03
CA GLU A 205 -14.92 -17.90 1.73
C GLU A 205 -13.45 -18.22 1.38
N ALA A 206 -13.08 -18.10 0.10
CA ALA A 206 -11.70 -18.28 -0.35
C ALA A 206 -10.76 -17.26 0.31
N ALA A 207 -11.14 -15.98 0.31
CA ALA A 207 -10.41 -14.89 0.95
C ALA A 207 -10.19 -15.14 2.45
N VAL A 208 -11.25 -15.55 3.16
CA VAL A 208 -11.16 -15.89 4.60
C VAL A 208 -10.21 -17.07 4.83
N ASN A 209 -10.28 -18.11 4.00
CA ASN A 209 -9.39 -19.26 4.12
C ASN A 209 -7.93 -18.90 3.82
N GLU A 210 -7.70 -18.01 2.87
CA GLU A 210 -6.38 -17.47 2.58
C GLU A 210 -5.82 -16.69 3.80
N ILE A 211 -6.58 -15.75 4.35
CA ILE A 211 -6.18 -14.97 5.54
C ILE A 211 -5.89 -15.87 6.75
N ARG A 212 -6.65 -16.95 6.93
CA ARG A 212 -6.39 -17.93 8.00
C ARG A 212 -5.05 -18.63 7.84
N GLY A 213 -4.59 -18.83 6.60
CA GLY A 213 -3.29 -19.42 6.28
C GLY A 213 -2.12 -18.46 6.47
N TRP A 214 -2.37 -17.17 6.62
CA TRP A 214 -1.32 -16.16 6.79
C TRP A 214 -0.61 -16.26 8.14
N LYS A 215 0.70 -15.99 8.09
CA LYS A 215 1.56 -15.88 9.26
C LYS A 215 1.77 -14.41 9.57
N PHE A 216 1.40 -14.02 10.78
CA PHE A 216 1.67 -12.71 11.34
C PHE A 216 2.78 -12.80 12.38
N GLY A 217 3.32 -11.66 12.80
CA GLY A 217 4.31 -11.58 13.87
C GLY A 217 3.80 -12.11 15.22
N LYS A 218 4.69 -12.21 16.20
CA LYS A 218 4.29 -12.54 17.58
C LYS A 218 3.39 -11.44 18.13
N ASP A 219 2.32 -11.83 18.83
CA ASP A 219 1.32 -10.93 19.43
C ASP A 219 0.42 -10.19 18.42
N GLU A 220 0.37 -10.69 17.18
CA GLU A 220 -0.36 -10.06 16.08
C GLU A 220 -1.57 -10.85 15.58
N ASP A 221 -2.01 -11.86 16.34
CA ASP A 221 -3.16 -12.70 16.00
C ASP A 221 -4.45 -11.89 15.81
N TRP A 222 -4.57 -10.74 16.47
CA TRP A 222 -5.72 -9.85 16.32
C TRP A 222 -5.86 -9.29 14.90
N HIS A 223 -4.76 -9.11 14.15
CA HIS A 223 -4.83 -8.63 12.76
C HIS A 223 -5.60 -9.60 11.88
N ARG A 224 -5.41 -10.93 12.08
CA ARG A 224 -6.13 -11.96 11.34
C ARG A 224 -7.64 -11.82 11.55
N ASP A 225 -8.07 -11.75 12.81
CA ASP A 225 -9.49 -11.68 13.15
C ASP A 225 -10.12 -10.38 12.65
N THR A 226 -9.41 -9.25 12.75
CA THR A 226 -9.85 -7.97 12.21
C THR A 226 -9.99 -8.02 10.69
N LEU A 227 -8.99 -8.56 9.96
CA LEU A 227 -9.07 -8.67 8.50
C LEU A 227 -10.23 -9.58 8.06
N ILE A 228 -10.47 -10.69 8.75
CA ILE A 228 -11.62 -11.55 8.49
C ILE A 228 -12.94 -10.78 8.69
N GLN A 229 -13.04 -9.97 9.75
CA GLN A 229 -14.24 -9.16 9.99
C GLN A 229 -14.45 -8.10 8.92
N LEU A 230 -13.38 -7.47 8.43
CA LEU A 230 -13.42 -6.49 7.34
C LEU A 230 -13.83 -7.15 6.02
N VAL A 231 -13.19 -8.26 5.65
CA VAL A 231 -13.48 -9.01 4.41
C VAL A 231 -14.91 -9.58 4.41
N THR A 232 -15.41 -10.00 5.56
CA THR A 232 -16.79 -10.51 5.68
C THR A 232 -17.85 -9.42 5.84
N GLY A 233 -17.45 -8.14 5.83
CA GLY A 233 -18.35 -7.00 6.04
C GLY A 233 -18.97 -6.92 7.45
N LYS A 234 -18.50 -7.73 8.41
CA LYS A 234 -18.97 -7.71 9.81
C LYS A 234 -18.52 -6.46 10.55
N GLN A 235 -17.42 -5.88 10.13
CA GLN A 235 -16.88 -4.63 10.65
C GLN A 235 -16.56 -3.70 9.49
N ARG A 236 -16.84 -2.41 9.65
CA ARG A 236 -16.42 -1.40 8.68
C ARG A 236 -15.05 -0.84 9.01
N TYR A 237 -14.28 -0.45 7.99
CA TYR A 237 -12.96 0.19 8.18
C TYR A 237 -13.06 1.48 9.02
N GLU A 238 -14.15 2.24 8.88
CA GLU A 238 -14.38 3.48 9.64
C GLU A 238 -14.62 3.22 11.14
N GLU A 239 -15.02 1.99 11.50
CA GLU A 239 -15.36 1.58 12.86
C GLU A 239 -14.17 0.99 13.62
N LEU A 240 -13.04 0.75 12.94
CA LEU A 240 -11.81 0.32 13.59
C LEU A 240 -11.42 1.32 14.70
N PRO A 241 -10.83 0.86 15.82
CA PRO A 241 -10.39 1.75 16.89
C PRO A 241 -9.51 2.88 16.34
N SER A 242 -9.55 4.04 17.00
CA SER A 242 -8.77 5.20 16.60
C SER A 242 -8.08 5.83 17.81
N LYS A 243 -7.01 6.59 17.56
CA LYS A 243 -6.28 7.26 18.64
C LYS A 243 -7.15 8.33 19.29
N GLY A 244 -7.43 8.15 20.57
CA GLY A 244 -8.26 9.06 21.37
C GLY A 244 -9.70 8.61 21.60
N ASP A 245 -10.05 7.38 21.18
CA ASP A 245 -11.23 6.65 21.67
C ASP A 245 -11.01 6.10 23.10
#